data_AF-A0A967UN91-F1
#
_entry.id   AF-A0A967UN91-F1
#
_cell.length_a   1.000
_cell.length_b   1.000
_cell.length_c   1.000
_cell.angle_alpha   90.00
_cell.angle_beta   90.00
_cell.angle_gamma   90.00
#
_symmetry.space_group_name_H-M   'P 1'
#
loop_
_entity.id
_entity.type
_entity.pdbx_description
1 polymer ?
#
loop_
_entity_poly.entity_id
_entity_poly.type
_entity_poly.pdbx_seq_one_letter_code
_entity_poly.pdbx_strand_id
1 'polypeptide(L)' 'MNAVVEGNARKLADAAERGDMAEAAGYISDIVSGCVACHHLFRGRPGRSPHLGPPPASRE' A
#
# COMPACT_ATOMS: atom_id res chain seq x y z
N MET A 1 4.92 2.89 -5.14
CA MET A 1 3.94 2.05 -4.42
C MET A 1 2.50 2.28 -4.86
N ASN A 2 1.99 3.53 -4.95
CA ASN A 2 0.62 3.76 -5.45
C ASN A 2 0.36 3.11 -6.82
N ALA A 3 1.26 3.28 -7.79
CA ALA A 3 1.15 2.62 -9.10
C ALA A 3 1.17 1.08 -9.04
N VAL A 4 1.81 0.48 -8.03
CA VAL A 4 1.85 -0.99 -7.84
C VAL A 4 0.53 -1.49 -7.27
N VAL A 5 -0.04 -0.77 -6.31
CA VAL A 5 -1.33 -1.14 -5.70
C VAL A 5 -2.48 -0.82 -6.66
N GLU A 6 -2.63 0.43 -7.07
CA GLU A 6 -3.71 0.89 -7.93
C GLU A 6 -3.66 0.23 -9.32
N GLY A 7 -2.47 0.14 -9.91
CA GLY A 7 -2.29 -0.44 -11.24
C GLY A 7 -2.67 -1.92 -11.29
N ASN A 8 -2.25 -2.71 -10.29
CA ASN A 8 -2.63 -4.12 -10.23
C ASN A 8 -4.08 -4.32 -9.77
N ALA A 9 -4.64 -3.42 -8.96
CA ALA A 9 -6.07 -3.46 -8.62
C ALA A 9 -6.96 -3.27 -9.85
N ARG A 10 -6.58 -2.38 -10.78
CA ARG A 10 -7.29 -2.22 -12.06
C ARG A 10 -7.18 -3.47 -12.93
N LYS A 11 -5.98 -4.05 -13.08
CA LYS A 11 -5.78 -5.30 -13.84
C LYS A 11 -6.56 -6.48 -13.24
N LEU A 12 -6.62 -6.56 -11.92
CA LEU A 12 -7.44 -7.56 -11.21
C LEU A 12 -8.92 -7.39 -11.56
N ALA A 13 -9.43 -6.16 -11.52
CA ALA A 13 -10.81 -5.88 -11.91
C ALA A 13 -11.07 -6.28 -13.37
N ASP A 14 -10.20 -5.88 -14.30
CA ASP A 14 -10.33 -6.23 -15.73
C ASP A 14 -10.35 -7.76 -15.94
N ALA A 15 -9.49 -8.50 -15.24
CA ALA A 15 -9.44 -9.97 -15.34
C ALA A 15 -10.70 -10.63 -14.76
N ALA A 16 -11.16 -10.14 -13.60
CA ALA A 16 -12.39 -10.62 -12.97
C ALA A 16 -13.64 -10.35 -13.83
N GLU A 17 -13.72 -9.18 -14.49
CA GLU A 17 -14.81 -8.82 -15.41
C GLU A 17 -14.87 -9.75 -16.62
N ARG A 18 -13.73 -10.26 -17.09
CA ARG A 18 -13.66 -11.30 -18.14
C ARG A 18 -13.97 -12.72 -17.63
N GLY A 19 -14.16 -12.90 -16.33
CA GLY A 19 -14.34 -14.19 -15.68
C GLY A 19 -13.04 -14.98 -15.50
N ASP A 20 -11.87 -14.39 -15.78
CA ASP A 20 -10.57 -15.03 -15.59
C ASP A 20 -10.08 -14.85 -14.15
N MET A 21 -10.67 -15.64 -13.25
CA MET A 21 -10.35 -15.57 -11.82
C MET A 21 -8.95 -16.08 -11.49
N ALA A 22 -8.34 -16.90 -12.36
CA ALA A 22 -6.96 -17.36 -12.17
C ALA A 22 -5.97 -16.21 -12.41
N GLU A 23 -6.16 -15.44 -13.49
CA GLU A 23 -5.40 -14.23 -13.75
C GLU A 23 -5.66 -13.17 -12.66
N ALA A 24 -6.93 -12.95 -12.29
CA ALA A 24 -7.30 -12.00 -11.24
C ALA A 24 -6.61 -12.32 -9.89
N ALA A 25 -6.59 -13.59 -9.49
CA ALA A 25 -5.91 -14.05 -8.28
C ALA A 25 -4.39 -13.81 -8.34
N GLY A 26 -3.79 -13.93 -9.52
CA GLY A 26 -2.36 -13.66 -9.75
C GLY A 26 -1.94 -12.24 -9.34
N TYR A 27 -2.80 -11.25 -9.55
CA TYR A 27 -2.52 -9.85 -9.20
C TYR A 27 -2.58 -9.55 -7.69
N ILE A 28 -3.22 -10.41 -6.88
CA ILE A 28 -3.38 -10.18 -5.43
C ILE A 28 -2.01 -10.12 -4.73
N SER A 29 -1.07 -10.99 -5.11
CA SER A 29 0.26 -11.05 -4.48
C SER A 29 1.02 -9.73 -4.61
N ASP A 30 0.96 -9.11 -5.80
CA ASP A 30 1.60 -7.83 -6.07
C ASP A 30 0.92 -6.69 -5.30
N ILE A 31 -0.41 -6.70 -5.23
CA ILE A 31 -1.19 -5.72 -4.46
C ILE A 31 -0.79 -5.78 -2.98
N VAL A 32 -0.77 -6.97 -2.38
CA VAL A 32 -0.44 -7.17 -0.96
C VAL A 32 1.00 -6.74 -0.69
N SER A 33 1.94 -7.10 -1.56
CA SER A 33 3.34 -6.70 -1.45
C SER A 33 3.49 -5.18 -1.46
N GLY A 34 2.76 -4.48 -2.35
CA GLY A 34 2.71 -3.02 -2.39
C GLY A 34 2.12 -2.39 -1.12
N CYS A 35 1.04 -2.97 -0.59
CA CYS A 35 0.40 -2.52 0.66
C CYS A 35 1.36 -2.61 1.85
N VAL A 36 2.03 -3.76 2.02
CA VAL A 36 2.99 -3.96 3.12
C VAL A 36 4.18 -3.02 3.00
N ALA A 37 4.73 -2.83 1.79
CA ALA A 37 5.84 -1.91 1.58
C ALA A 37 5.48 -0.46 1.95
N CYS A 38 4.29 0.01 1.55
CA CYS A 38 3.82 1.34 1.91
C CYS A 38 3.59 1.48 3.43
N HIS A 39 3.01 0.47 4.06
CA HIS A 39 2.81 0.45 5.52
C HIS A 39 4.13 0.43 6.27
N HIS A 40 5.14 -0.29 5.79
CA HIS A 40 6.46 -0.30 6.42
C HIS A 40 7.11 1.10 6.40
N LEU A 41 6.98 1.82 5.28
CA LEU A 41 7.56 3.14 5.12
C LEU A 41 6.82 4.22 5.93
N PHE A 42 5.49 4.22 5.91
CA PHE A 42 4.68 5.33 6.43
C PHE A 42 3.93 5.01 7.72
N ARG A 43 3.65 3.73 7.99
CA ARG A 43 2.93 3.25 9.18
C ARG A 43 3.84 2.50 10.16
N GLY A 44 5.08 2.94 10.28
CA GLY A 44 5.95 2.61 11.41
C GLY A 44 5.34 3.07 12.75
N ARG A 45 6.14 3.03 13.83
CA ARG A 45 5.67 3.32 15.20
C ARG A 45 4.91 4.67 15.24
N PRO A 46 3.61 4.70 15.61
CA PRO A 46 2.84 5.95 15.66
C PRO A 46 3.56 7.03 16.47
N GLY A 47 3.62 8.26 15.95
CA GLY A 47 4.36 9.37 16.56
C GLY A 47 5.87 9.39 16.29
N ARG A 48 6.42 8.42 15.55
CA ARG A 48 7.83 8.38 15.12
C ARG A 48 7.92 8.27 13.60
N SER A 49 8.11 9.40 12.94
CA SER A 49 8.61 9.43 11.57
C SER A 49 10.07 9.87 11.62
N PRO A 50 11.00 9.19 10.91
CA PRO A 50 12.38 9.66 10.77
C PRO A 50 12.49 11.06 10.13
N HIS A 51 11.40 11.51 9.48
CA HIS A 51 11.31 12.79 8.78
C HIS A 51 10.52 13.85 9.56
N LEU A 52 9.97 13.51 10.73
CA LEU A 52 9.40 14.51 11.64
C LEU A 52 10.51 14.96 12.59
N GLY A 53 10.80 16.25 12.59
CA GLY A 53 11.66 16.87 13.61
C GLY A 53 11.12 16.64 15.03
N PRO A 54 11.90 16.95 16.08
CA PRO A 54 11.41 16.83 17.45
C PRO A 54 10.08 17.56 17.61
N PRO A 55 9.11 17.00 18.36
CA PRO A 55 7.83 17.68 18.59
C PRO A 55 8.10 19.07 19.19
N PRO A 56 7.33 20.10 18.80
CA PRO A 56 7.48 21.42 19.41
C PRO A 56 7.32 21.29 20.92
N ALA A 57 8.14 22.03 21.69
CA ALA A 57 8.05 22.03 23.14
C ALA A 57 6.60 22.31 23.55
N SER A 58 6.00 21.39 24.30
CA SER A 58 4.68 21.58 24.87
C SER A 58 4.72 22.83 25.74
N ARG A 59 3.92 23.84 25.40
CA ARG A 59 3.66 24.96 26.29
C ARG A 59 2.76 24.43 27.40
N GLU A 60 3.35 24.22 28.58
CA GLU A 60 2.63 24.14 29.85
C GLU A 60 2.06 25.51 30.23
#